data_AF-E0ZA95-F1
#
_entry.id   AF-E0ZA95-F1
#
_cell.length_a   1.000
_cell.length_b   1.000
_cell.length_c   1.000
_cell.angle_alpha   90.00
_cell.angle_beta   90.00
_cell.angle_gamma   90.00
#
_symmetry.space_group_name_H-M   'P 1'
#
loop_
_entity.id
_entity.type
_entity.pdbx_description
1 polymer ?
#
loop_
_entity_poly.entity_id
_entity_poly.type
_entity_poly.pdbx_seq_one_letter_code
_entity_poly.pdbx_strand_id
1 'polypeptide(L)'
;GCKKVMSLGIDEGFRNLEHLQVEGSGFTDSGLIAVGKCCRHLLAIDLEGCLRITESGLKKIMEDCRQLRQVNLKNCKCVNLEALAWMVFYRPSLRKLVPPSSCVSEGQKALLLRHGCKISSCSNS
;
A
#
# COMPACT_ATOMS: atom_id res chain seq x y z
N GLY A 1 15.81 -5.77 8.46
CA GLY A 1 16.53 -6.12 7.22
C GLY A 1 15.66 -6.97 6.31
N CYS A 2 14.73 -6.34 5.58
CA CYS A 2 13.79 -6.98 4.64
C CYS A 2 14.48 -7.47 3.34
N LYS A 3 15.73 -7.95 3.43
CA LYS A 3 16.50 -8.52 2.32
C LYS A 3 16.29 -10.03 2.16
N LYS A 4 15.80 -10.73 3.20
CA LYS A 4 15.56 -12.19 3.14
C LYS A 4 14.23 -12.60 2.49
N VAL A 5 13.28 -11.69 2.32
CA VAL A 5 11.94 -12.05 1.79
C VAL A 5 11.92 -12.14 0.26
N MET A 6 12.88 -11.54 -0.45
CA MET A 6 12.93 -11.57 -1.93
C MET A 6 13.98 -12.52 -2.54
N SER A 7 14.64 -13.39 -1.76
CA SER A 7 15.61 -14.37 -2.30
C SER A 7 15.29 -15.83 -1.98
N LEU A 8 14.13 -16.14 -1.42
CA LEU A 8 13.70 -17.52 -1.19
C LEU A 8 12.57 -17.83 -2.15
N GLY A 9 12.73 -18.95 -2.85
CA GLY A 9 11.90 -19.39 -3.96
C GLY A 9 10.41 -19.18 -3.74
N ILE A 10 9.75 -18.81 -4.84
CA ILE A 10 8.31 -18.81 -4.98
C ILE A 10 7.85 -20.26 -4.79
N ASP A 11 7.64 -20.70 -3.55
CA ASP A 11 6.76 -21.84 -3.31
C ASP A 11 6.18 -21.84 -1.89
N GLU A 12 4.85 -21.95 -1.84
CA GLU A 12 4.02 -22.45 -0.74
C GLU A 12 3.91 -21.63 0.58
N GLY A 13 4.93 -20.86 1.00
CA GLY A 13 4.97 -20.32 2.38
C GLY A 13 4.17 -19.03 2.69
N PHE A 14 3.82 -18.21 1.70
CA PHE A 14 3.27 -16.86 1.94
C PHE A 14 1.74 -16.74 1.81
N ARG A 15 1.02 -17.85 1.65
CA ARG A 15 -0.44 -17.83 1.39
C ARG A 15 -1.25 -17.19 2.52
N ASN A 16 -0.70 -17.14 3.74
CA ASN A 16 -1.36 -16.58 4.93
C ASN A 16 -0.74 -15.25 5.40
N LEU A 17 0.09 -14.60 4.59
CA LEU A 17 0.66 -13.32 5.01
C LEU A 17 -0.42 -12.23 4.99
N GLU A 18 -0.81 -11.78 6.18
CA GLU A 18 -1.81 -10.72 6.38
C GLU A 18 -1.18 -9.32 6.51
N HIS A 19 0.05 -9.24 6.99
CA HIS A 19 0.76 -7.98 7.23
C HIS A 19 2.13 -8.01 6.57
N LEU A 20 2.41 -7.03 5.71
CA LEU A 20 3.71 -6.88 5.06
C LEU A 20 4.25 -5.48 5.33
N GLN A 21 5.49 -5.40 5.82
CA GLN A 21 6.23 -4.16 5.96
C GLN A 21 7.49 -4.22 5.09
N VAL A 22 7.61 -3.25 4.18
CA VAL A 22 8.78 -3.06 3.34
C VAL A 22 9.30 -1.65 3.56
N GLU A 23 10.55 -1.56 3.97
CA GLU A 23 11.22 -0.30 4.25
C GLU A 23 12.43 -0.16 3.31
N GLY A 24 12.56 1.01 2.69
CA GLY A 24 13.76 1.41 1.96
C GLY A 24 13.61 1.51 0.44
N SER A 25 14.52 2.28 -0.15
CA SER A 25 14.53 2.71 -1.57
C SER A 25 14.72 1.59 -2.61
N GLY A 26 14.99 0.36 -2.17
CA GLY A 26 15.22 -0.79 -3.06
C GLY A 26 13.95 -1.48 -3.54
N PHE A 27 12.81 -1.27 -2.88
CA PHE A 27 11.56 -1.93 -3.24
C PHE A 27 10.91 -1.22 -4.45
N THR A 28 10.47 -2.01 -5.44
CA THR A 28 9.97 -1.53 -6.73
C THR A 28 8.60 -2.11 -7.05
N ASP A 29 7.98 -1.62 -8.12
CA ASP A 29 6.73 -2.18 -8.65
C ASP A 29 6.84 -3.69 -8.91
N SER A 30 7.96 -4.20 -9.39
CA SER A 30 8.16 -5.64 -9.61
C SER A 30 8.03 -6.45 -8.30
N GLY A 31 8.58 -5.93 -7.20
CA GLY A 31 8.42 -6.53 -5.88
C GLY A 31 6.96 -6.49 -5.42
N LEU A 32 6.28 -5.37 -5.65
CA LEU A 32 4.87 -5.21 -5.29
C LEU A 32 3.95 -6.14 -6.09
N ILE A 33 4.25 -6.36 -7.37
CA ILE A 33 3.55 -7.32 -8.24
C ILE A 33 3.76 -8.76 -7.74
N ALA A 34 4.98 -9.11 -7.34
CA ALA A 34 5.27 -10.44 -6.78
C ALA A 34 4.47 -10.67 -5.49
N VAL A 35 4.42 -9.67 -4.60
CA VAL A 35 3.59 -9.71 -3.39
C VAL A 35 2.12 -9.91 -3.73
N GLY A 36 1.57 -9.18 -4.71
CA GLY A 36 0.17 -9.35 -5.11
C GLY A 36 -0.16 -10.78 -5.55
N LYS A 37 0.75 -11.41 -6.30
CA LYS A 37 0.58 -12.79 -6.76
C LYS A 37 0.65 -13.82 -5.64
N CYS A 38 1.56 -13.64 -4.68
CA CYS A 38 1.85 -14.61 -3.63
C CYS A 38 1.00 -14.43 -2.37
N CYS A 39 0.66 -13.19 -2.00
CA CYS A 39 0.07 -12.82 -0.72
C CYS A 39 -1.38 -12.33 -0.90
N ARG A 40 -2.27 -13.17 -1.43
CA ARG A 40 -3.66 -12.76 -1.75
C ARG A 40 -4.52 -12.44 -0.53
N HIS A 41 -4.11 -12.91 0.65
CA HIS A 41 -4.78 -12.68 1.94
C HIS A 41 -4.27 -11.44 2.69
N LEU A 42 -3.42 -10.63 2.05
CA LEU A 42 -2.86 -9.44 2.67
C LEU A 42 -3.95 -8.46 3.13
N LEU A 43 -3.91 -8.10 4.40
CA LEU A 43 -4.80 -7.15 5.07
C LEU A 43 -4.14 -5.78 5.24
N ALA A 44 -2.83 -5.73 5.44
CA ALA A 44 -2.08 -4.50 5.63
C ALA A 44 -0.75 -4.52 4.88
N ILE A 45 -0.42 -3.39 4.24
CA ILE A 45 0.89 -3.17 3.63
C ILE A 45 1.47 -1.83 4.08
N ASP A 46 2.71 -1.87 4.53
CA ASP A 46 3.50 -0.68 4.84
C ASP A 46 4.62 -0.52 3.81
N LEU A 47 4.56 0.56 3.05
CA LEU A 47 5.48 0.92 1.99
C LEU A 47 6.30 2.18 2.36
N GLU A 48 6.35 2.58 3.62
CA GLU A 48 6.99 3.83 4.03
C GLU A 48 8.41 3.98 3.44
N GLY A 49 8.65 5.11 2.77
CA GLY A 49 9.94 5.45 2.17
C GLY A 49 10.30 4.65 0.90
N CYS A 50 9.37 3.89 0.32
CA CYS A 50 9.60 3.19 -0.95
C CYS A 50 9.55 4.16 -2.14
N LEU A 51 10.71 4.73 -2.48
CA LEU A 51 10.84 5.79 -3.50
C LEU A 51 10.68 5.33 -4.95
N ARG A 52 10.63 4.02 -5.21
CA ARG A 52 10.56 3.45 -6.58
C ARG A 52 9.24 2.75 -6.88
N ILE A 53 8.26 2.87 -5.98
CA ILE A 53 6.90 2.38 -6.21
C ILE A 53 6.12 3.48 -6.93
N THR A 54 5.38 3.07 -7.95
CA THR A 54 4.48 3.93 -8.72
C THR A 54 3.04 3.47 -8.57
N GLU A 55 2.13 4.24 -9.15
CA GLU A 55 0.71 3.91 -9.26
C GLU A 55 0.48 2.58 -10.00
N SER A 56 1.38 2.17 -10.89
CA SER A 56 1.27 0.89 -11.61
C SER A 56 1.41 -0.30 -10.66
N GLY A 57 2.40 -0.26 -9.77
CA GLY A 57 2.57 -1.29 -8.74
C GLY A 57 1.40 -1.27 -7.74
N LEU A 58 0.96 -0.08 -7.33
CA LEU A 58 -0.18 0.06 -6.42
C LEU A 58 -1.47 -0.50 -7.02
N LYS A 59 -1.73 -0.23 -8.30
CA LYS A 59 -2.91 -0.78 -8.98
C LYS A 59 -2.89 -2.30 -8.93
N LYS A 60 -1.72 -2.91 -9.16
CA LYS A 60 -1.62 -4.38 -9.17
C LYS A 60 -1.88 -5.00 -7.79
N ILE A 61 -1.36 -4.42 -6.71
CA ILE A 61 -1.65 -4.91 -5.35
C ILE A 61 -3.15 -4.71 -5.00
N MET A 62 -3.76 -3.62 -5.46
CA MET A 62 -5.20 -3.35 -5.29
C MET A 62 -6.09 -4.28 -6.14
N GLU A 63 -5.58 -4.92 -7.18
CA GLU A 63 -6.30 -5.94 -7.92
C GLU A 63 -6.19 -7.30 -7.21
N ASP A 64 -4.97 -7.70 -6.87
CA ASP A 64 -4.67 -9.07 -6.45
C ASP A 64 -4.98 -9.33 -4.96
N CYS A 65 -4.73 -8.38 -4.04
CA CYS A 65 -4.90 -8.59 -2.59
C CYS A 65 -6.29 -8.20 -2.10
N ARG A 66 -7.30 -9.05 -2.36
CA ARG A 66 -8.74 -8.72 -2.22
C ARG A 66 -9.23 -8.29 -0.84
N GLN A 67 -8.44 -8.58 0.17
CA GLN A 67 -8.77 -8.33 1.57
C GLN A 67 -8.02 -7.13 2.15
N LEU A 68 -7.30 -6.37 1.31
CA LEU A 68 -6.49 -5.25 1.79
C LEU A 68 -7.36 -4.19 2.47
N ARG A 69 -6.98 -3.85 3.70
CA ARG A 69 -7.67 -2.92 4.60
C ARG A 69 -6.80 -1.72 4.97
N GLN A 70 -5.48 -1.88 5.01
CA GLN A 70 -4.56 -0.82 5.44
C GLN A 70 -3.40 -0.66 4.47
N VAL A 71 -3.10 0.58 4.10
CA VAL A 71 -1.97 0.93 3.25
C VAL A 71 -1.24 2.13 3.84
N ASN A 72 0.06 2.00 4.05
CA ASN A 72 0.93 3.13 4.40
C ASN A 72 1.81 3.51 3.21
N LEU A 73 1.64 4.73 2.68
CA LEU A 73 2.43 5.28 1.57
C LEU A 73 3.36 6.40 2.00
N LYS A 74 3.50 6.68 3.29
CA LYS A 74 4.26 7.83 3.79
C LYS A 74 5.65 7.89 3.15
N ASN A 75 6.06 9.07 2.71
CA ASN A 75 7.34 9.28 2.03
C ASN A 75 7.51 8.53 0.68
N CYS A 76 6.46 7.96 0.10
CA CYS A 76 6.47 7.42 -1.28
C CYS A 76 6.30 8.56 -2.31
N LYS A 77 7.41 9.21 -2.67
CA LYS A 77 7.40 10.42 -3.50
C LYS A 77 6.92 10.24 -4.95
N CYS A 78 6.89 9.00 -5.45
CA CYS A 78 6.46 8.67 -6.82
C CYS A 78 4.96 8.31 -6.92
N VAL A 79 4.20 8.46 -5.84
CA VAL A 79 2.75 8.23 -5.81
C VAL A 79 2.03 9.56 -5.68
N ASN A 80 1.16 9.88 -6.64
CA ASN A 80 0.38 11.12 -6.60
C ASN A 80 -0.80 11.02 -5.63
N LEU A 81 -1.29 12.14 -5.12
CA LEU A 81 -2.47 12.21 -4.26
C LEU A 81 -3.76 11.81 -4.98
N GLU A 82 -3.82 11.96 -6.30
CA GLU A 82 -4.93 11.44 -7.11
C GLU A 82 -5.04 9.92 -7.00
N ALA A 83 -3.94 9.23 -6.69
CA ALA A 83 -3.95 7.80 -6.51
C ALA A 83 -4.86 7.35 -5.35
N LEU A 84 -4.94 8.17 -4.31
CA LEU A 84 -5.74 7.87 -3.12
C LEU A 84 -7.23 7.74 -3.46
N ALA A 85 -7.71 8.56 -4.40
CA ALA A 85 -9.11 8.54 -4.82
C ALA A 85 -9.43 7.21 -5.51
N TRP A 86 -8.68 6.83 -6.54
CA TRP A 86 -8.98 5.58 -7.25
C TRP A 86 -8.70 4.34 -6.38
N MET A 87 -7.77 4.39 -5.43
CA MET A 87 -7.53 3.27 -4.50
C MET A 87 -8.79 2.90 -3.71
N VAL A 88 -9.54 3.88 -3.19
CA VAL A 88 -10.79 3.61 -2.45
C VAL A 88 -11.96 3.24 -3.37
N PHE A 89 -11.95 3.68 -4.63
CA PHE A 89 -12.93 3.21 -5.62
C PHE A 89 -12.68 1.75 -6.04
N TYR A 90 -11.42 1.38 -6.26
CA TYR A 90 -11.03 0.01 -6.61
C TYR A 90 -11.21 -0.95 -5.44
N ARG A 91 -10.98 -0.48 -4.20
CA ARG A 91 -10.97 -1.33 -3.01
C ARG A 91 -11.89 -0.79 -1.90
N PRO A 92 -13.19 -1.13 -1.93
CA PRO A 92 -14.12 -0.73 -0.88
C PRO A 92 -13.82 -1.38 0.49
N SER A 93 -12.96 -2.41 0.55
CA SER A 93 -12.49 -2.97 1.82
C SER A 93 -11.44 -2.12 2.53
N LEU A 94 -10.91 -1.09 1.86
CA LEU A 94 -9.87 -0.24 2.42
C LEU A 94 -10.43 0.62 3.55
N ARG A 95 -9.84 0.52 4.75
CA ARG A 95 -10.30 1.17 5.97
C ARG A 95 -9.32 2.21 6.50
N LYS A 96 -8.03 2.07 6.16
CA LYS A 96 -6.98 2.96 6.62
C LYS A 96 -5.99 3.24 5.49
N LEU A 97 -5.70 4.51 5.28
CA LEU A 97 -4.70 4.94 4.32
C LEU A 97 -3.82 6.03 4.95
N VAL A 98 -2.50 5.85 4.83
CA VAL A 98 -1.52 6.91 5.13
C VAL A 98 -1.04 7.48 3.79
N PRO A 99 -1.27 8.76 3.51
CA PRO A 99 -0.91 9.39 2.24
C PRO A 99 0.62 9.55 2.09
N PRO A 100 1.12 9.69 0.85
CA PRO A 100 2.55 9.89 0.60
C PRO A 100 3.12 11.19 1.14
N SER A 101 2.28 12.22 1.29
CA SER A 101 2.59 13.49 1.95
C SER A 101 1.54 13.80 3.01
N SER A 102 1.91 14.60 4.01
CA SER A 102 0.97 15.07 5.05
C SER A 102 -0.07 16.07 4.52
N CYS A 103 0.17 16.65 3.35
CA CYS A 103 -0.70 17.63 2.72
C CYS A 103 -1.75 16.92 1.86
N VAL A 104 -2.93 16.69 2.45
CA VAL A 104 -4.12 16.17 1.76
C VAL A 104 -5.22 17.20 1.93
N SER A 105 -5.90 17.58 0.84
CA SER A 105 -6.96 18.58 0.89
C SER A 105 -8.17 18.07 1.67
N GLU A 106 -8.95 18.96 2.30
CA GLU A 106 -10.18 18.56 3.00
C GLU A 106 -11.17 17.82 2.08
N GLY A 107 -11.21 18.18 0.79
CA GLY A 107 -12.02 17.47 -0.20
C GLY A 107 -11.58 16.02 -0.40
N GLN A 108 -10.27 15.76 -0.45
CA GLN A 108 -9.73 14.39 -0.50
C GLN A 108 -9.99 13.62 0.79
N LYS A 109 -9.88 14.28 1.96
CA LYS A 109 -10.21 13.68 3.25
C LYS A 109 -11.68 13.27 3.31
N ALA A 110 -12.58 14.16 2.91
CA ALA A 110 -14.01 13.91 2.87
C ALA A 110 -14.35 12.77 1.89
N LEU A 111 -13.71 12.72 0.72
CA LEU A 111 -13.88 11.62 -0.24
C LEU A 111 -13.49 10.28 0.39
N LEU A 112 -12.29 10.19 0.96
CA LEU A 112 -11.79 8.96 1.58
C LEU A 112 -12.70 8.49 2.73
N LEU A 113 -13.14 9.43 3.58
CA LEU A 113 -14.08 9.15 4.68
C LEU A 113 -15.46 8.68 4.17
N ARG A 114 -15.99 9.26 3.10
CA ARG A 114 -17.25 8.83 2.48
C ARG A 114 -17.18 7.39 1.98
N HIS A 115 -16.00 6.95 1.57
CA HIS A 115 -15.73 5.56 1.18
C HIS A 115 -15.36 4.65 2.37
N GLY A 116 -15.52 5.12 3.62
CA GLY A 116 -15.24 4.34 4.83
C GLY A 116 -13.75 4.17 5.14
N CYS A 117 -12.88 4.92 4.47
CA CYS A 117 -11.44 4.89 4.66
C CYS A 117 -10.96 6.08 5.51
N LYS A 118 -10.33 5.77 6.65
CA LYS A 118 -9.73 6.77 7.54
C LYS A 118 -8.33 7.15 7.06
N ILE A 119 -8.06 8.45 7.05
CA ILE A 119 -6.70 8.95 6.84
C ILE A 119 -6.02 9.09 8.19
N SER A 120 -4.85 8.49 8.32
CA SER A 120 -3.98 8.77 9.47
C SER A 120 -2.97 9.81 9.03
N SER A 121 -3.15 11.06 9.48
CA SER A 121 -2.09 12.05 9.39
C SER A 121 -0.93 11.56 10.27
N CYS A 122 0.30 11.67 9.77
CA CYS A 122 1.47 11.49 10.62
C CYS A 122 1.52 12.66 11.59
N SER A 123 1.00 12.47 12.80
CA SER A 123 1.31 13.33 13.92
C SER A 123 2.78 13.07 14.25
N ASN A 124 3.67 13.96 13.84
CA ASN A 124 4.99 14.03 14.46
C ASN A 124 4.75 14.51 15.89
N SER A 125 4.78 13.60 16.86
CA SER A 125 5.11 13.94 18.25
C SER A 125 6.61 14.16 18.34
#